data_AF-A0AA41Z3A9-F1
#
_entry.id   AF-A0AA41Z3A9-F1
#
_cell.length_a   1.000
_cell.length_b   1.000
_cell.length_c   1.000
_cell.angle_alpha   90.00
_cell.angle_beta   90.00
_cell.angle_gamma   90.00
#
_symmetry.space_group_name_H-M   'P 1'
#
loop_
_entity.id
_entity.type
_entity.pdbx_description
1 polymer ?
#
loop_
_entity_poly.entity_id
_entity_poly.type
_entity_poly.pdbx_seq_one_letter_code
_entity_poly.pdbx_strand_id
1 'polypeptide(L)'
;MAPRGRIFDDMAKLMTDAAGVAQGVRREAETAMKTQAERILSNLDVVSREEFEAVRDMAALARDENEALKRRLSALEEKLAGTTAAGPAGIDV
;
A
#
# COMPACT_ATOMS: atom_id res chain seq x y z
N MET A 1 -50.78 -42.69 29.63
CA MET A 1 -50.08 -41.46 29.19
C MET A 1 -48.58 -41.77 29.18
N ALA A 2 -47.98 -42.03 28.02
CA ALA A 2 -46.63 -42.63 27.94
C ALA A 2 -45.50 -41.60 28.07
N PRO A 3 -44.40 -41.88 28.80
CA PRO A 3 -43.35 -40.90 29.12
C PRO A 3 -42.18 -40.83 28.12
N ARG A 4 -42.34 -41.31 26.88
CA ARG A 4 -41.23 -41.53 25.94
C ARG A 4 -40.86 -40.32 25.06
N GLY A 5 -41.73 -39.30 24.96
CA GLY A 5 -41.54 -38.16 24.06
C GLY A 5 -40.76 -36.97 24.63
N ARG A 6 -40.60 -36.86 25.96
CA ARG A 6 -40.04 -35.65 26.61
C ARG A 6 -38.54 -35.50 26.46
N ILE A 7 -37.77 -36.58 26.61
CA ILE A 7 -36.30 -36.53 26.54
C ILE A 7 -35.82 -36.15 25.13
N PHE A 8 -36.51 -36.64 24.09
CA PHE A 8 -36.20 -36.29 22.70
C PHE A 8 -36.57 -34.84 22.37
N ASP A 9 -37.68 -34.33 22.92
CA ASP A 9 -38.12 -32.94 22.74
C ASP A 9 -37.17 -31.95 23.44
N ASP A 10 -36.77 -32.26 24.68
CA ASP A 10 -35.78 -31.47 25.42
C ASP A 10 -34.43 -31.44 24.70
N MET A 11 -34.00 -32.56 24.11
CA MET A 11 -32.77 -32.63 23.31
C MET A 11 -32.88 -31.85 22.00
N ALA A 12 -34.02 -31.92 21.30
CA ALA A 12 -34.26 -31.14 20.09
C ALA A 12 -34.23 -29.63 20.37
N LYS A 13 -34.79 -29.21 21.51
CA LYS A 13 -34.76 -27.83 21.98
C LYS A 13 -33.34 -27.38 22.30
N LEU A 14 -32.58 -28.18 23.04
CA LEU A 14 -31.17 -27.93 23.34
C LEU A 14 -30.31 -27.81 22.08
N MET A 15 -30.53 -28.69 21.10
CA MET A 15 -29.81 -28.65 19.82
C MET A 15 -30.16 -27.40 19.01
N THR A 16 -31.41 -26.95 19.05
CA THR A 16 -31.85 -25.72 18.38
C THR A 16 -31.25 -24.49 19.06
N ASP A 17 -31.26 -24.44 20.38
CA ASP A 17 -30.66 -23.36 21.18
C ASP A 17 -29.14 -23.31 20.97
N ALA A 18 -28.46 -24.47 20.98
CA ALA A 18 -27.03 -24.58 20.72
C ALA A 18 -26.67 -24.19 19.28
N ALA A 19 -27.49 -24.55 18.30
CA ALA A 19 -27.30 -24.12 16.91
C ALA A 19 -27.41 -22.60 16.78
N GLY A 20 -28.35 -21.97 17.49
CA GLY A 20 -28.47 -20.50 17.55
C GLY A 20 -27.22 -19.82 18.13
N VAL A 21 -26.70 -20.34 19.24
CA VAL A 21 -25.46 -19.84 19.87
C VAL A 21 -24.25 -20.05 18.96
N ALA A 22 -24.12 -21.22 18.32
CA ALA A 22 -23.01 -21.51 17.41
C ALA A 22 -22.99 -20.56 16.19
N GLN A 23 -24.16 -20.21 15.65
CA GLN A 23 -24.24 -19.21 14.58
C GLN A 23 -23.85 -17.81 15.05
N GLY A 24 -24.18 -17.43 16.30
CA GLY A 24 -23.73 -16.18 16.91
C GLY A 24 -22.21 -16.13 17.07
N VAL A 25 -21.62 -17.16 17.67
CA VAL A 25 -20.16 -17.30 17.84
C VAL A 25 -19.44 -17.27 16.49
N ARG A 26 -19.99 -17.92 15.45
CA ARG A 26 -19.41 -17.88 14.11
C ARG A 26 -19.33 -16.46 13.56
N ARG A 27 -20.40 -15.66 13.66
CA ARG A 27 -20.42 -14.27 13.17
C ARG A 27 -19.44 -13.38 13.92
N GLU A 28 -19.32 -13.58 15.23
CA GLU A 28 -18.34 -12.86 16.05
C GLU A 28 -16.91 -13.26 15.69
N ALA A 29 -16.65 -14.55 15.46
CA ALA A 29 -15.35 -15.06 15.03
C ALA A 29 -14.95 -14.50 13.65
N GLU A 30 -15.87 -14.47 12.68
CA GLU A 30 -15.62 -13.89 11.35
C GLU A 30 -15.28 -12.40 11.45
N THR A 31 -15.99 -11.65 12.29
CA THR A 31 -15.74 -10.21 12.53
C THR A 31 -14.39 -9.98 13.22
N ALA A 32 -14.08 -10.78 14.24
CA ALA A 32 -12.80 -10.73 14.96
C ALA A 32 -11.63 -11.09 14.05
N MET A 33 -11.77 -12.12 13.21
CA MET A 33 -10.77 -12.51 12.22
C MET A 33 -10.51 -11.41 11.20
N LYS A 34 -11.57 -10.77 10.66
CA LYS A 34 -11.41 -9.65 9.72
C LYS A 34 -10.67 -8.48 10.37
N THR A 35 -11.04 -8.13 11.60
CA THR A 35 -10.39 -7.06 12.36
C THR A 35 -8.92 -7.37 12.65
N GLN A 36 -8.60 -8.63 12.98
CA GLN A 36 -7.21 -9.06 13.18
C GLN A 36 -6.43 -9.02 11.86
N ALA A 37 -7.02 -9.45 10.74
CA ALA A 37 -6.38 -9.40 9.43
C ALA A 37 -6.09 -7.95 9.00
N GLU A 38 -7.03 -7.02 9.21
CA GLU A 38 -6.82 -5.59 8.95
C GLU A 38 -5.68 -5.01 9.81
N ARG A 39 -5.62 -5.37 11.11
CA ARG A 39 -4.51 -4.97 11.99
C ARG A 39 -3.17 -5.55 11.55
N ILE A 40 -3.12 -6.82 11.18
CA ILE A 40 -1.89 -7.45 10.68
C ILE A 40 -1.44 -6.76 9.40
N LEU A 41 -2.36 -6.50 8.46
CA LEU A 41 -2.02 -5.81 7.21
C LEU A 41 -1.59 -4.36 7.43
N SER A 42 -2.11 -3.69 8.47
CA SER A 42 -1.64 -2.37 8.89
C SER A 42 -0.30 -2.41 9.62
N ASN A 43 0.05 -3.52 10.26
CA ASN A 43 1.31 -3.68 11.02
C ASN A 43 2.46 -4.21 10.15
N LEU A 44 2.14 -4.97 9.11
CA LEU A 44 3.04 -5.22 8.02
C LEU A 44 3.10 -3.89 7.26
N ASP A 45 4.26 -3.27 7.10
CA ASP A 45 4.43 -1.99 6.40
C ASP A 45 4.07 -2.10 4.89
N VAL A 46 2.79 -2.34 4.59
CA VAL A 46 2.29 -2.57 3.24
C VAL A 46 2.05 -1.20 2.61
N VAL A 47 2.82 -0.92 1.57
CA VAL A 47 2.63 0.29 0.76
C VAL A 47 1.25 0.21 0.12
N SER A 48 0.42 1.20 0.38
CA SER A 48 -0.89 1.27 -0.27
C SER A 48 -0.73 1.46 -1.77
N ARG A 49 -1.73 1.02 -2.54
CA ARG A 49 -1.72 1.22 -3.99
C ARG A 49 -1.59 2.70 -4.37
N GLU A 50 -2.25 3.57 -3.63
CA GLU A 50 -2.24 5.02 -3.87
C GLU A 50 -0.86 5.63 -3.65
N GLU A 51 -0.19 5.30 -2.54
CA GLU A 51 1.18 5.75 -2.28
C GLU A 51 2.16 5.23 -3.34
N PHE A 52 2.01 3.97 -3.76
CA PHE A 52 2.82 3.40 -4.83
C PHE A 52 2.63 4.15 -6.15
N GLU A 53 1.39 4.45 -6.52
CA GLU A 53 1.07 5.20 -7.74
C GLU A 53 1.60 6.63 -7.68
N ALA A 54 1.44 7.31 -6.54
CA ALA A 54 1.98 8.66 -6.33
C ALA A 54 3.52 8.70 -6.46
N VAL A 55 4.23 7.76 -5.84
CA VAL A 55 5.70 7.68 -5.93
C VAL A 55 6.15 7.30 -7.33
N ARG A 56 5.45 6.39 -8.01
CA ARG A 56 5.75 6.02 -9.40
C ARG A 56 5.66 7.24 -10.32
N ASP A 57 4.60 8.02 -10.20
CA ASP A 57 4.37 9.17 -11.06
C ASP A 57 5.37 10.30 -10.75
N MET A 58 5.70 10.53 -9.47
CA MET A 58 6.79 11.42 -9.05
C MET A 58 8.15 10.97 -9.61
N ALA A 59 8.44 9.66 -9.58
CA ALA A 59 9.69 9.12 -10.09
C ALA A 59 9.80 9.27 -11.62
N ALA A 60 8.69 9.15 -12.35
CA ALA A 60 8.65 9.40 -13.79
C ALA A 60 8.96 10.88 -14.10
N LEU A 61 8.25 11.80 -13.45
CA LEU A 61 8.47 13.25 -13.61
C LEU A 61 9.92 13.63 -13.27
N ALA A 62 10.45 13.11 -12.16
CA ALA A 62 11.82 13.39 -11.75
C ALA A 62 12.85 12.89 -12.78
N ARG A 63 12.59 11.77 -13.48
CA ARG A 63 13.48 11.30 -14.55
C ARG A 63 13.46 12.24 -15.76
N ASP A 64 12.27 12.68 -16.16
CA ASP A 64 12.12 13.61 -17.29
C ASP A 64 12.82 14.95 -17.00
N GLU A 65 12.64 15.49 -15.80
CA GLU A 65 13.32 16.71 -15.35
C GLU A 65 14.83 16.54 -15.29
N ASN A 66 15.32 15.38 -14.80
CA ASN A 66 16.75 15.09 -14.77
C ASN A 66 17.36 15.05 -16.18
N GLU A 67 16.68 14.48 -17.17
CA GLU A 67 17.16 14.50 -18.55
C GLU A 67 17.22 15.92 -19.12
N ALA A 68 16.18 16.74 -18.87
CA ALA A 68 16.16 18.12 -19.29
C ALA A 68 17.31 18.93 -18.66
N LEU A 69 17.56 18.75 -17.37
CA LEU A 69 18.67 19.38 -16.66
C LEU A 69 20.02 18.92 -17.19
N LYS A 70 20.22 17.62 -17.47
CA LYS A 70 21.45 17.10 -18.08
C LYS A 70 21.72 17.75 -19.43
N ARG A 71 20.72 17.87 -20.31
CA ARG A 71 20.86 18.54 -21.61
C ARG A 71 21.29 20.01 -21.44
N ARG A 72 20.68 20.73 -20.49
CA ARG A 72 21.04 22.11 -20.19
C ARG A 72 22.47 22.22 -19.65
N LEU A 73 22.87 21.31 -18.79
CA LEU A 73 24.21 21.27 -18.21
C LEU A 73 25.26 21.08 -19.31
N SER A 74 25.10 20.08 -20.18
CA SER A 74 26.03 19.84 -21.29
C SER A 74 26.15 21.06 -22.21
N ALA A 75 25.03 21.70 -22.56
CA ALA A 75 25.05 22.90 -23.39
C ALA A 75 25.77 24.09 -22.73
N LEU A 76 25.70 24.20 -21.40
CA LEU A 76 26.43 25.22 -20.65
C LEU A 76 27.93 24.89 -20.55
N GLU A 77 28.26 23.63 -20.30
CA GLU A 77 29.65 23.14 -20.25
C GLU A 77 30.36 23.37 -21.59
N GLU A 78 29.70 23.10 -22.71
CA GLU A 78 30.22 23.37 -24.06
C GLU A 78 30.47 24.88 -24.29
N LYS A 79 29.52 25.74 -23.89
CA LYS A 79 29.68 27.20 -24.01
C LYS A 79 30.84 27.71 -23.16
N LEU A 80 31.01 27.17 -21.95
CA LEU A 80 32.10 27.56 -21.06
C LEU A 80 33.44 27.10 -21.63
N ALA A 81 33.54 25.87 -22.13
CA ALA A 81 34.73 25.38 -22.82
C ALA A 81 35.08 26.24 -24.04
N GLY A 82 34.10 26.62 -24.85
CA GLY A 82 34.28 27.53 -25.98
C GLY A 82 34.72 28.95 -25.56
N THR A 83 34.21 29.45 -24.44
CA THR A 83 34.59 30.76 -23.89
C THR A 83 36.02 30.75 -23.32
N THR A 84 36.41 29.68 -22.62
CA THR A 84 37.77 29.50 -22.10
C THR A 84 38.79 29.31 -23.22
N ALA A 85 38.43 28.64 -24.32
CA ALA A 85 39.28 28.56 -25.51
C ALA A 85 39.41 29.90 -26.25
N ALA A 86 38.49 30.84 -26.01
CA ALA A 86 38.48 32.19 -26.59
C ALA A 86 38.99 33.29 -25.63
N GLY A 87 39.69 32.94 -24.55
CA GLY A 87 40.38 33.89 -23.66
C GLY A 87 41.45 34.70 -24.39
N PRO A 88 41.70 35.96 -23.98
CA PRO A 88 42.15 37.03 -24.86
C PRO A 88 43.54 36.77 -25.43
N ALA A 89 43.63 36.77 -26.76
CA ALA A 89 44.89 37.06 -27.43
C ALA A 89 45.29 38.50 -27.06
N GLY A 90 46.39 38.63 -26.31
CA GLY A 90 47.12 39.89 -26.15
C GLY A 90 46.45 40.94 -25.25
N ILE A 91 46.84 40.96 -23.97
CA ILE A 91 47.13 42.24 -23.32
C ILE A 91 48.66 42.29 -23.25
N ASP A 92 49.26 42.84 -24.31
CA ASP A 92 50.64 43.31 -24.30
C ASP A 92 50.68 44.61 -23.50
N VAL A 93 51.26 44.56 -22.29
CA VAL A 93 51.79 45.72 -21.53
C VAL A 93 53.09 45.30 -20.88
#